data_AF-A0A815S5Q2-F1
#
_entry.id   AF-A0A815S5Q2-F1
#
_cell.length_a   1.000
_cell.length_b   1.000
_cell.length_c   1.000
_cell.angle_alpha   90.00
_cell.angle_beta   90.00
_cell.angle_gamma   90.00
#
_symmetry.space_group_name_H-M   'P 1'
#
loop_
_entity.id
_entity.type
_entity.pdbx_description
1 polymer ?
#
loop_
_entity_poly.entity_id
_entity_poly.type
_entity_poly.pdbx_seq_one_letter_code
_entity_poly.pdbx_strand_id
1 'polypeptide(L)'
;MHFQQLTSLTIEDFHAPIDELESFLLLTSSLHYLKLTNGENMLDSKRWEQFISINLHQLEKFEFYFYDWRPIEHTPTDLELIIDKFRTRF
;
A
#
# COMPACT_ATOMS: atom_id res chain seq x y z
N MET A 1 -19.39 3.10 10.81
CA MET A 1 -19.30 4.55 10.53
C MET A 1 -18.52 4.69 9.23
N HIS A 2 -19.02 5.46 8.26
CA HIS A 2 -18.31 5.69 6.98
C HIS A 2 -17.78 7.11 6.93
N PHE A 3 -16.56 7.30 6.44
CA PHE A 3 -15.89 8.59 6.33
C PHE A 3 -15.99 9.15 4.90
N GLN A 4 -17.21 9.29 4.38
CA GLN A 4 -17.46 9.67 2.97
C GLN A 4 -16.97 11.07 2.56
N GLN A 5 -16.59 11.90 3.53
CA GLN A 5 -16.02 13.23 3.27
C GLN A 5 -14.49 13.19 3.16
N LEU A 6 -13.87 12.06 3.52
CA LEU A 6 -12.42 11.91 3.48
C LEU A 6 -12.00 11.60 2.04
N THR A 7 -11.41 12.60 1.39
CA THR A 7 -10.92 12.51 0.01
C THR A 7 -9.40 12.32 -0.07
N SER A 8 -8.68 12.61 1.02
CA SER A 8 -7.23 12.44 1.12
C SER A 8 -6.87 11.91 2.50
N LEU A 9 -5.95 10.94 2.54
CA LEU A 9 -5.48 10.32 3.77
C LEU A 9 -3.98 10.02 3.68
N THR A 10 -3.27 10.43 4.72
CA THR A 10 -1.88 10.02 4.96
C THR A 10 -1.87 9.17 6.23
N ILE A 11 -1.27 7.99 6.14
CA ILE A 11 -1.03 7.11 7.29
C ILE A 11 0.47 6.96 7.45
N GLU A 12 0.95 7.29 8.64
CA GLU A 12 2.36 7.23 9.02
C GLU A 12 2.54 6.20 10.15
N ASP A 13 3.66 5.49 10.14
CA ASP A 13 4.06 4.53 11.19
C ASP A 13 2.96 3.50 11.53
N PHE A 14 2.36 2.91 10.48
CA PHE A 14 1.31 1.92 10.66
C PHE A 14 1.89 0.57 11.12
N HIS A 15 1.65 0.22 12.38
CA HIS A 15 2.15 -0.99 13.05
C HIS A 15 1.07 -2.09 13.16
N ALA A 16 0.39 -2.40 12.05
CA ALA A 16 -0.58 -3.50 12.02
C ALA A 16 -0.49 -4.27 10.69
N PRO A 17 -1.02 -5.50 10.62
CA PRO A 17 -1.05 -6.29 9.38
C PRO A 17 -1.80 -5.58 8.25
N ILE A 18 -1.42 -5.88 7.01
CA ILE A 18 -2.05 -5.34 5.80
C ILE A 18 -3.57 -5.58 5.77
N ASP A 19 -4.06 -6.71 6.30
CA ASP A 19 -5.50 -7.03 6.40
C ASP A 19 -6.28 -6.01 7.25
N GLU A 20 -5.67 -5.51 8.32
CA GLU A 20 -6.29 -4.49 9.19
C GLU A 20 -6.34 -3.14 8.49
N LEU A 21 -5.29 -2.80 7.75
CA LEU A 21 -5.25 -1.58 6.94
C LEU A 21 -6.30 -1.62 5.83
N GLU A 22 -6.42 -2.72 5.11
CA GLU A 22 -7.46 -2.91 4.10
C GLU A 22 -8.86 -2.76 4.71
N SER A 23 -9.09 -3.40 5.86
CA SER A 23 -10.36 -3.28 6.59
C SER A 23 -10.67 -1.83 6.98
N PHE A 24 -9.66 -1.06 7.38
CA PHE A 24 -9.80 0.36 7.68
C PHE A 24 -10.13 1.18 6.42
N LEU A 25 -9.45 0.92 5.30
CA LEU A 25 -9.65 1.63 4.04
C LEU A 25 -11.03 1.38 3.43
N LEU A 26 -11.68 0.25 3.73
CA LEU A 26 -13.09 0.02 3.35
C LEU A 26 -14.06 1.05 3.96
N LEU A 27 -13.68 1.71 5.05
CA LEU A 27 -14.47 2.77 5.68
C LEU A 27 -14.34 4.12 4.96
N THR A 28 -13.41 4.22 4.01
CA THR A 28 -12.99 5.46 3.34
C THR A 28 -13.14 5.35 1.81
N SER A 29 -14.29 4.88 1.34
CA SER A 29 -14.55 4.62 -0.09
C SER A 29 -14.51 5.86 -1.00
N SER A 30 -14.45 7.06 -0.42
CA SER A 30 -14.39 8.36 -1.10
C SER A 30 -12.96 8.88 -1.32
N LEU A 31 -11.94 8.09 -0.99
CA LEU A 31 -10.55 8.53 -1.10
C LEU A 31 -10.16 8.67 -2.57
N HIS A 32 -9.62 9.85 -2.91
CA HIS A 32 -8.92 10.13 -4.15
C HIS A 32 -7.41 10.01 -3.98
N TYR A 33 -6.90 10.27 -2.78
CA TYR A 33 -5.46 10.30 -2.48
C TYR A 33 -5.15 9.46 -1.24
N LEU A 34 -4.24 8.50 -1.37
CA LEU A 34 -3.72 7.71 -0.26
C LEU A 34 -2.20 7.77 -0.25
N LYS A 35 -1.63 8.13 0.91
CA LYS A 35 -0.20 8.07 1.15
C LYS A 35 0.09 7.17 2.36
N LEU A 36 0.93 6.16 2.18
CA LEU A 36 1.39 5.28 3.25
C LEU A 36 2.90 5.47 3.45
N THR A 37 3.31 5.81 4.66
CA THR A 37 4.74 5.91 5.01
C THR A 37 5.08 4.97 6.16
N ASN A 38 6.29 4.42 6.12
CA ASN A 38 6.88 3.61 7.18
C ASN A 38 6.07 2.33 7.54
N GLY A 39 5.28 1.81 6.61
CA GLY A 39 4.56 0.55 6.80
C GLY A 39 5.51 -0.64 6.74
N GLU A 40 5.47 -1.50 7.77
CA GLU A 40 6.20 -2.78 7.79
C GLU A 40 5.44 -3.85 7.01
N ASN A 41 6.15 -4.68 6.23
CA ASN A 41 5.57 -5.80 5.48
C ASN A 41 4.44 -5.44 4.50
N MET A 42 4.36 -4.18 4.06
CA MET A 42 3.33 -3.68 3.14
C MET A 42 3.73 -3.76 1.66
N LEU A 43 4.92 -4.29 1.36
CA LEU A 43 5.48 -4.42 0.01
C LEU A 43 4.88 -5.62 -0.75
N ASP A 44 3.57 -5.58 -1.00
CA ASP A 44 2.85 -6.51 -1.87
C ASP A 44 2.00 -5.72 -2.88
N SER A 45 2.64 -5.35 -3.98
CA SER A 45 2.02 -4.53 -5.02
C SER A 45 0.87 -5.22 -5.74
N LYS A 46 0.91 -6.56 -5.89
CA LYS A 46 -0.20 -7.31 -6.51
C LYS A 46 -1.43 -7.28 -5.64
N ARG A 47 -1.26 -7.45 -4.33
CA ARG A 47 -2.34 -7.34 -3.36
C ARG A 47 -2.93 -5.93 -3.35
N TRP A 48 -2.09 -4.90 -3.34
CA TRP A 48 -2.55 -3.51 -3.43
C TRP A 48 -3.31 -3.22 -4.73
N GLU A 49 -2.81 -3.68 -5.89
CA GLU A 49 -3.48 -3.51 -7.19
C GLU A 49 -4.88 -4.14 -7.17
N GLN A 50 -4.99 -5.38 -6.68
CA GLN A 50 -6.26 -6.08 -6.55
C GLN A 50 -7.20 -5.38 -5.58
N PHE A 51 -6.73 -5.03 -4.38
CA PHE A 51 -7.55 -4.40 -3.36
C PHE A 51 -8.08 -3.04 -3.84
N ILE A 52 -7.22 -2.19 -4.39
CA ILE A 52 -7.58 -0.84 -4.86
C ILE A 52 -8.57 -0.94 -6.03
N SER A 53 -8.30 -1.80 -7.02
CA SER A 53 -9.16 -1.94 -8.19
C SER A 53 -10.58 -2.42 -7.84
N ILE A 54 -10.74 -3.22 -6.78
CA ILE A 54 -12.02 -3.76 -6.33
C ILE A 54 -12.75 -2.81 -5.37
N ASN A 55 -12.04 -2.12 -4.47
CA ASN A 55 -12.67 -1.45 -3.33
C ASN A 55 -12.54 0.08 -3.34
N LEU A 56 -11.51 0.63 -3.99
CA LEU A 56 -11.17 2.05 -3.94
C LEU A 56 -11.21 2.67 -5.35
N HIS A 57 -12.36 2.54 -6.03
CA HIS A 57 -12.52 2.98 -7.43
C HIS A 57 -12.31 4.47 -7.68
N GLN A 58 -12.37 5.30 -6.64
CA GLN A 58 -12.16 6.74 -6.72
C GLN A 58 -10.69 7.13 -6.48
N LEU A 59 -9.84 6.17 -6.12
CA LEU A 59 -8.44 6.44 -5.81
C LEU A 59 -7.67 6.75 -7.09
N GLU A 60 -7.35 8.03 -7.26
CA GLU A 60 -6.59 8.55 -8.40
C GLU A 60 -5.08 8.41 -8.17
N LYS A 61 -4.65 8.47 -6.90
CA LYS A 61 -3.24 8.46 -6.55
C LYS A 61 -2.98 7.64 -5.29
N PHE A 62 -2.07 6.68 -5.43
CA PHE A 62 -1.51 5.90 -4.33
C PHE A 62 0.00 6.12 -4.26
N GLU A 63 0.47 6.68 -3.15
CA GLU A 63 1.89 6.83 -2.85
C GLU A 63 2.25 5.94 -1.67
N PHE A 64 3.39 5.26 -1.78
CA PHE A 64 3.92 4.48 -0.68
C PHE A 64 5.42 4.67 -0.52
N TYR A 65 5.84 4.64 0.74
CA TYR A 65 7.23 4.62 1.14
C TYR A 65 7.39 3.57 2.23
N PHE A 66 8.02 2.45 1.86
CA PHE A 66 8.22 1.32 2.75
C PHE A 66 9.71 1.07 2.97
N TYR A 67 10.06 0.71 4.20
CA TYR A 67 11.38 0.21 4.54
C TYR A 67 11.35 -1.32 4.48
N ASP A 68 12.27 -1.91 3.70
CA ASP A 68 12.48 -3.35 3.68
C ASP A 68 13.81 -3.63 4.38
N TRP A 69 13.74 -4.07 5.64
CA TRP A 69 14.92 -4.39 6.46
C TRP A 69 15.46 -5.80 6.20
N ARG A 70 15.01 -6.49 5.15
CA ARG A 70 15.55 -7.82 4.83
C ARG A 70 17.07 -7.71 4.63
N PRO A 71 17.87 -8.63 5.21
CA PRO A 71 19.29 -8.67 4.96
C PRO A 71 19.50 -8.94 3.47
N ILE A 72 19.95 -7.92 2.76
CA ILE A 72 20.29 -8.01 1.33
C ILE A 72 21.74 -8.49 1.29
N GLU A 73 22.01 -9.65 0.70
CA GLU A 73 23.38 -10.13 0.48
C GLU A 73 24.04 -9.46 -0.75
N HIS A 74 23.37 -8.45 -1.32
CA HIS A 74 23.72 -7.73 -2.53
C HIS A 74 23.92 -8.64 -3.75
N THR A 75 23.15 -9.73 -3.80
CA THR A 75 23.13 -10.63 -4.95
C THR A 75 22.21 -10.10 -6.05
N PRO A 76 22.39 -10.53 -7.32
CA PRO A 76 21.44 -10.23 -8.38
C PRO A 76 20.00 -10.64 -8.03
N THR A 77 19.82 -11.75 -7.32
CA THR A 77 18.52 -12.24 -6.86
C THR A 77 17.86 -11.28 -5.88
N ASP A 78 18.61 -10.60 -5.02
CA ASP A 78 18.04 -9.61 -4.10
C ASP A 78 17.47 -8.40 -4.85
N LEU A 79 18.18 -7.94 -5.89
CA LEU A 79 17.69 -6.87 -6.76
C LEU A 79 16.45 -7.31 -7.53
N GLU A 80 16.41 -8.53 -8.05
CA GLU A 80 15.23 -9.10 -8.71
C GLU A 80 14.03 -9.16 -7.76
N LEU A 81 14.23 -9.58 -6.51
CA LEU A 81 13.17 -9.61 -5.49
C LEU A 81 12.63 -8.22 -5.15
N ILE A 82 13.47 -7.19 -5.18
CA ILE A 82 13.03 -5.79 -5.00
C ILE A 82 12.25 -5.36 -6.24
N ILE A 83 12.81 -5.53 -7.45
CA ILE A 83 12.20 -5.11 -8.71
C ILE A 83 10.83 -5.80 -8.92
N ASP A 84 10.73 -7.09 -8.63
CA ASP A 84 9.49 -7.85 -8.79
C ASP A 84 8.35 -7.32 -7.91
N LYS A 85 8.67 -6.73 -6.75
CA LYS A 85 7.69 -6.04 -5.90
C LYS A 85 7.16 -4.76 -6.54
N PHE A 86 7.83 -4.18 -7.54
CA PHE A 86 7.35 -3.00 -8.27
C PHE A 86 6.82 -3.34 -9.66
N ARG A 87 7.05 -4.56 -10.16
CA ARG A 87 6.51 -5.05 -11.43
C ARG A 87 5.02 -5.36 -11.31
N THR A 88 4.23 -4.30 -11.29
CA THR A 88 2.77 -4.34 -11.40
C THR A 88 2.32 -3.48 -12.55
N ARG A 89 1.05 -3.63 -12.94
CA ARG A 89 0.48 -2.88 -14.06
C ARG A 89 -0.03 -1.49 -13.66
N PHE A 90 0.23 -1.09 -12.41
CA PHE A 90 -0.22 0.18 -11.83
C PHE A 90 -0.18 1.34 -12.84
#